data_AF-Q68TU0-F1
#
_entry.id   AF-Q68TU0-F1
#
_cell.length_a   1.000
_cell.length_b   1.000
_cell.length_c   1.000
_cell.angle_alpha   90.00
_cell.angle_beta   90.00
_cell.angle_gamma   90.00
#
_symmetry.space_group_name_H-M   'P 1'
#
loop_
_entity.id
_entity.type
_entity.pdbx_description
1 polymer ?
#
loop_
_entity_poly.entity_id
_entity_poly.type
_entity_poly.pdbx_seq_one_letter_code
_entity_poly.pdbx_strand_id
1 'polypeptide(L)'
;ANLIFTISLLLGTTITISSHHWVMAWTGLEINTLAILPLISKSHHPRAIEAATKYFLTQAAASALVLFSSMTNAWQTGQWDITQLTHPVSCLILTSAIAMKLGLVP
;
A
#
# COMPACT_ATOMS: atom_id res chain seq x y z
N ALA A 1 10.24 -19.13 9.39
CA ALA A 1 9.16 -18.19 9.00
C ALA A 1 9.62 -16.72 8.98
N ASN A 2 10.24 -16.19 10.05
CA ASN A 2 10.67 -14.78 10.11
C ASN A 2 11.49 -14.32 8.90
N LEU A 3 12.44 -15.14 8.45
CA LEU A 3 13.27 -14.85 7.28
C LEU A 3 12.44 -14.63 6.00
N ILE A 4 11.40 -15.45 5.78
CA ILE A 4 10.54 -15.35 4.59
C ILE A 4 9.77 -14.03 4.63
N PHE A 5 9.24 -13.63 5.79
CA PHE A 5 8.53 -12.37 5.94
C PHE A 5 9.44 -11.15 5.77
N THR A 6 10.66 -11.19 6.30
CA THR A 6 11.63 -10.09 6.12
C THR A 6 12.09 -9.98 4.67
N ILE A 7 12.30 -11.10 3.98
CA ILE A 7 12.63 -11.09 2.55
C ILE A 7 11.43 -10.57 1.74
N SER A 8 10.20 -10.95 2.11
CA SER A 8 8.99 -10.46 1.44
C SER A 8 8.82 -8.94 1.58
N LEU A 9 9.14 -8.37 2.75
CA LEU A 9 9.17 -6.92 2.97
C LEU A 9 10.21 -6.21 2.08
N LEU A 10 11.41 -6.76 1.97
CA LEU A 10 12.44 -6.24 1.06
C LEU A 10 11.97 -6.34 -0.40
N LEU A 11 11.38 -7.46 -0.79
CA LEU A 11 10.86 -7.65 -2.14
C LEU A 11 9.74 -6.66 -2.47
N GLY A 12 8.74 -6.52 -1.59
CA GLY A 12 7.63 -5.59 -1.81
C GLY A 12 8.11 -4.15 -1.99
N THR A 13 9.01 -3.69 -1.12
CA THR A 13 9.63 -2.35 -1.26
C THR A 13 10.43 -2.19 -2.55
N THR A 14 11.23 -3.18 -2.95
CA THR A 14 11.97 -3.12 -4.23
C THR A 14 11.05 -3.05 -5.44
N ILE A 15 9.98 -3.86 -5.46
CA ILE A 15 8.98 -3.86 -6.54
C ILE A 15 8.34 -2.49 -6.68
N THR A 16 7.95 -1.86 -5.56
CA THR A 16 7.34 -0.52 -5.59
C THR A 16 8.31 0.52 -6.15
N ILE A 17 9.59 0.51 -5.73
CA ILE A 17 10.59 1.49 -6.19
C ILE A 17 10.93 1.32 -7.68
N SER A 18 10.99 0.08 -8.17
CA SER A 18 11.34 -0.19 -9.57
C SER A 18 10.14 -0.13 -10.54
N SER A 19 8.93 0.03 -10.03
CA SER A 19 7.71 -0.04 -10.85
C SER A 19 7.53 1.21 -11.72
N HIS A 20 7.06 0.99 -12.95
CA HIS A 20 6.61 2.06 -13.86
C HIS A 20 5.09 2.09 -14.05
N HIS A 21 4.41 0.98 -13.72
CA HIS A 21 2.98 0.79 -13.88
C HIS A 21 2.27 0.78 -12.53
N TRP A 22 1.15 1.49 -12.40
CA TRP A 22 0.42 1.64 -11.13
C TRP A 22 0.05 0.32 -10.46
N VAL A 23 -0.44 -0.66 -11.23
CA VAL A 23 -0.78 -1.99 -10.68
C VAL A 23 0.44 -2.69 -10.08
N MET A 24 1.63 -2.56 -10.68
CA MET A 24 2.84 -3.17 -10.16
C MET A 24 3.33 -2.45 -8.89
N ALA A 25 3.20 -1.12 -8.83
CA ALA A 25 3.46 -0.38 -7.60
C ALA A 25 2.54 -0.86 -6.46
N TRP A 26 1.25 -1.04 -6.77
CA TRP A 26 0.24 -1.50 -5.82
C TRP A 26 0.52 -2.92 -5.31
N THR A 27 0.90 -3.87 -6.17
CA THR A 27 1.23 -5.23 -5.73
C THR A 27 2.42 -5.24 -4.77
N GLY A 28 3.45 -4.42 -5.00
CA GLY A 28 4.57 -4.26 -4.07
C GLY A 28 4.12 -3.75 -2.69
N LEU A 29 3.17 -2.81 -2.66
CA LEU A 29 2.61 -2.30 -1.42
C LEU A 29 1.76 -3.35 -0.68
N GLU A 30 1.00 -4.19 -1.38
CA GLU A 30 0.24 -5.30 -0.77
C GLU A 30 1.13 -6.42 -0.22
N ILE A 31 2.25 -6.71 -0.89
CA ILE A 31 3.23 -7.66 -0.34
C ILE A 31 3.77 -7.16 1.01
N ASN A 32 4.02 -5.84 1.13
CA ASN A 32 4.47 -5.24 2.39
C ASN A 32 3.42 -5.33 3.50
N THR A 33 2.14 -5.09 3.19
CA THR A 33 1.05 -5.16 4.20
C THR A 33 0.87 -6.57 4.71
N LEU A 34 0.88 -7.58 3.83
CA LEU A 34 0.71 -8.98 4.23
C LEU A 34 1.93 -9.53 4.96
N ALA A 35 3.15 -9.15 4.56
CA ALA A 35 4.38 -9.64 5.17
C ALA A 35 4.58 -9.14 6.61
N ILE A 36 4.04 -7.98 6.98
CA ILE A 36 4.26 -7.41 8.32
C ILE A 36 3.26 -7.90 9.37
N LEU A 37 2.06 -8.38 8.99
CA LEU A 37 1.06 -8.85 9.95
C LEU A 37 1.59 -9.95 10.88
N PRO A 38 2.25 -11.02 10.37
CA PRO A 38 2.75 -12.09 11.23
C PRO A 38 3.92 -11.64 12.12
N LEU A 39 4.62 -10.56 11.74
CA LEU A 39 5.68 -9.96 12.55
C LEU A 39 5.11 -9.20 13.74
N ILE A 40 3.97 -8.52 13.57
CA ILE A 40 3.26 -7.78 14.64
C ILE A 40 2.58 -8.75 15.61
N SER A 41 1.97 -9.83 15.12
CA SER A 41 1.19 -10.76 15.95
C SER A 41 2.02 -11.84 16.67
N LYS A 42 3.36 -11.75 16.66
CA LYS A 42 4.26 -12.79 17.22
C LYS A 42 4.02 -13.14 18.68
N SER A 43 3.72 -12.15 19.51
CA SER A 43 3.60 -12.35 20.96
C SER A 43 2.28 -13.00 21.37
N HIS A 44 1.38 -13.31 20.43
CA HIS A 44 0.05 -13.91 20.62
C HIS A 44 -0.84 -13.26 21.71
N HIS A 45 -0.43 -12.11 22.24
CA HIS A 45 -1.16 -11.36 23.24
C HIS A 45 -2.35 -10.65 22.58
N PRO A 46 -3.52 -10.54 23.24
CA PRO A 46 -4.70 -9.87 22.67
C PRO A 46 -4.40 -8.46 22.13
N ARG A 47 -3.56 -7.70 22.85
CA ARG A 47 -3.07 -6.38 22.39
C ARG A 47 -2.29 -6.41 21.07
N ALA A 48 -1.47 -7.45 20.85
CA ALA A 48 -0.69 -7.58 19.61
C ALA A 48 -1.60 -7.93 18.42
N ILE A 49 -2.63 -8.73 18.66
CA ILE A 49 -3.67 -9.04 17.67
C ILE A 49 -4.47 -7.78 17.34
N GLU A 50 -4.88 -7.00 18.34
CA GLU A 50 -5.59 -5.73 18.13
C GLU A 50 -4.74 -4.69 17.37
N ALA A 51 -3.44 -4.62 17.66
CA ALA A 51 -2.53 -3.76 16.91
C ALA A 51 -2.39 -4.21 15.44
N ALA A 52 -2.29 -5.53 15.20
CA ALA A 52 -2.23 -6.07 13.85
C ALA A 52 -3.52 -5.81 13.06
N THR A 53 -4.70 -5.94 13.68
CA THR A 53 -5.98 -5.66 13.01
C THR A 53 -6.15 -4.18 12.68
N LYS A 54 -5.78 -3.27 13.59
CA LYS A 54 -5.78 -1.82 13.33
C LYS A 54 -4.84 -1.43 12.18
N TYR A 55 -3.64 -2.01 12.17
CA TYR A 55 -2.69 -1.81 11.08
C TYR A 55 -3.25 -2.34 9.75
N PHE A 56 -3.83 -3.54 9.74
CA PHE A 56 -4.42 -4.13 8.54
C PHE A 56 -5.51 -3.25 7.94
N LEU A 57 -6.48 -2.82 8.75
CA LEU A 57 -7.62 -2.03 8.28
C LEU A 57 -7.20 -0.69 7.68
N THR A 58 -6.30 0.02 8.34
CA THR A 58 -5.79 1.32 7.85
C THR A 58 -5.01 1.15 6.54
N GLN A 59 -4.14 0.14 6.46
CA GLN A 59 -3.33 -0.09 5.28
C GLN A 59 -4.11 -0.65 4.09
N ALA A 60 -5.14 -1.46 4.34
CA ALA A 60 -6.05 -1.98 3.31
C ALA A 60 -6.96 -0.86 2.75
N ALA A 61 -7.45 0.04 3.61
CA ALA A 61 -8.17 1.21 3.15
C ALA A 61 -7.28 2.11 2.27
N ALA A 62 -6.03 2.36 2.71
CA ALA A 62 -5.08 3.14 1.94
C ALA A 62 -4.72 2.48 0.60
N SER A 63 -4.54 1.15 0.55
CA SER A 63 -4.24 0.45 -0.71
C SER A 63 -5.42 0.45 -1.68
N ALA A 64 -6.66 0.35 -1.17
CA ALA A 64 -7.86 0.51 -1.98
C ALA A 64 -7.96 1.92 -2.61
N LEU A 65 -7.61 2.96 -1.86
CA LEU A 65 -7.56 4.34 -2.38
C LEU A 65 -6.46 4.51 -3.45
N VAL A 66 -5.30 3.87 -3.31
CA VAL A 66 -4.27 3.87 -4.37
C VAL A 66 -4.83 3.26 -5.66
N LEU A 67 -5.47 2.09 -5.59
CA LEU A 67 -6.09 1.49 -6.78
C LEU A 67 -7.18 2.39 -7.36
N PHE A 68 -8.05 2.95 -6.53
CA PHE A 68 -9.11 3.84 -6.98
C PHE A 68 -8.55 5.10 -7.67
N SER A 69 -7.48 5.69 -7.14
CA SER A 69 -6.78 6.81 -7.80
C SER A 69 -6.20 6.43 -9.16
N SER A 70 -5.61 5.23 -9.28
CA SER A 70 -5.05 4.76 -10.55
C SER A 70 -6.13 4.43 -11.59
N MET A 71 -7.26 3.82 -11.17
CA MET A 71 -8.38 3.53 -12.05
C MET A 71 -9.06 4.80 -12.55
N THR A 72 -9.25 5.79 -11.68
CA THR A 72 -9.83 7.08 -12.07
C THR A 72 -8.92 7.85 -13.03
N ASN A 73 -7.60 7.78 -12.83
CA ASN A 73 -6.62 8.35 -13.76
C ASN A 73 -6.66 7.64 -15.12
N ALA A 74 -6.58 6.30 -15.12
CA ALA A 74 -6.59 5.49 -16.34
C ALA A 74 -7.91 5.61 -17.11
N TRP A 75 -9.04 5.79 -16.42
CA TRP A 75 -10.33 6.05 -17.06
C TRP A 75 -10.34 7.32 -17.90
N GLN A 76 -9.57 8.34 -17.51
CA GLN A 76 -9.57 9.63 -18.17
C GLN A 76 -8.45 9.80 -19.19
N THR A 77 -7.25 9.28 -18.90
CA THR A 77 -6.08 9.40 -19.79
C THR A 77 -5.87 8.18 -20.68
N GLY A 78 -6.49 7.04 -20.34
CA GLY A 78 -6.27 5.76 -21.02
C GLY A 78 -4.93 5.09 -20.68
N GLN A 79 -4.14 5.65 -19.75
CA GLN A 79 -2.79 5.17 -19.44
C GLN A 79 -2.64 4.78 -17.97
N TRP A 80 -1.79 3.80 -17.72
CA TRP A 80 -1.51 3.24 -16.39
C TRP A 80 -0.12 3.59 -15.85
N ASP A 81 0.59 4.47 -16.54
CA ASP A 81 1.93 4.90 -16.16
C ASP A 81 1.90 5.79 -14.92
N ILE A 82 2.91 5.61 -14.06
CA ILE A 82 3.04 6.36 -12.80
C ILE A 82 3.29 7.85 -13.02
N THR A 83 4.02 8.20 -14.08
CA THR A 83 4.42 9.58 -14.37
C THR A 83 3.28 10.46 -14.89
N GLN A 84 2.14 9.89 -15.26
CA GLN A 84 1.03 10.60 -15.89
C GLN A 84 -0.19 10.72 -14.98
N LEU A 85 0.00 11.23 -13.76
CA LEU A 85 -1.11 11.66 -12.90
C LEU A 85 -1.49 13.11 -13.21
N THR A 86 -2.46 13.26 -14.11
CA THR A 86 -2.84 14.58 -14.64
C THR A 86 -4.14 15.09 -14.07
N HIS A 87 -5.02 14.21 -13.57
CA HIS A 87 -6.32 14.64 -13.07
C HIS A 87 -6.27 15.06 -11.59
N PRO A 88 -6.81 16.25 -11.24
CA PRO A 88 -6.70 16.79 -9.88
C PRO A 88 -7.36 15.89 -8.83
N VAL A 89 -8.46 15.21 -9.16
CA VAL A 89 -9.14 14.30 -8.22
C VAL A 89 -8.31 13.05 -7.96
N SER A 90 -7.67 12.45 -8.98
CA SER A 90 -6.84 11.26 -8.77
C SER A 90 -5.58 11.61 -7.97
N CYS A 91 -4.99 12.79 -8.18
CA CYS A 91 -3.89 13.31 -7.36
C CYS A 91 -4.29 13.50 -5.89
N LEU A 92 -5.48 14.04 -5.62
CA LEU A 92 -5.97 14.25 -4.26
C LEU A 92 -6.25 12.92 -3.53
N ILE A 93 -6.82 11.95 -4.24
CA ILE A 93 -7.04 10.61 -3.68
C ILE A 93 -5.70 9.91 -3.44
N LEU A 94 -4.75 9.99 -4.37
CA LEU A 94 -3.44 9.37 -4.21
C LEU A 94 -2.66 9.98 -3.05
N THR A 95 -2.66 11.31 -2.91
CA THR A 95 -1.96 12.00 -1.82
C THR A 95 -2.56 11.65 -0.46
N SER A 96 -3.88 11.57 -0.33
CA SER A 96 -4.52 11.10 0.91
C SER A 96 -4.22 9.63 1.19
N ALA A 97 -4.18 8.76 0.17
CA ALA A 97 -3.79 7.37 0.33
C ALA A 97 -2.35 7.20 0.83
N ILE A 98 -1.41 7.96 0.28
CA ILE A 98 0.00 7.94 0.72
C ILE A 98 0.13 8.51 2.14
N ALA A 99 -0.60 9.59 2.45
CA ALA A 99 -0.63 10.16 3.80
C ALA A 99 -1.09 9.13 4.85
N MET A 100 -2.14 8.36 4.55
CA MET A 100 -2.60 7.26 5.40
C MET A 100 -1.54 6.17 5.56
N LYS A 101 -0.84 5.77 4.48
CA LYS A 101 0.23 4.76 4.57
C LYS A 101 1.41 5.21 5.44
N LEU A 102 1.73 6.50 5.42
CA LEU A 102 2.80 7.10 6.23
C LEU A 102 2.39 7.44 7.67
N GLY A 103 1.09 7.42 7.98
CA GLY A 103 0.57 7.81 9.30
C GLY A 103 0.64 9.32 9.54
N LEU A 104 0.52 10.12 8.48
CA LEU A 104 0.39 11.57 8.62
C LEU A 104 -0.98 11.91 9.22
N VAL A 105 -1.03 12.99 10.00
CA VAL A 105 -2.28 13.57 10.51
C VAL A 105 -3.04 14.23 9.35
N PRO A 106 -4.38 14.15 9.31
CA PRO A 106 -5.28 13.40 10.20
C PRO A 106 -5.27 11.88 9.99
#